data_AF-A0A7X5Y5F8-F1
#
_entry.id   AF-A0A7X5Y5F8-F1
#
_cell.length_a   1.000
_cell.length_b   1.000
_cell.length_c   1.000
_cell.angle_alpha   90.00
_cell.angle_beta   90.00
_cell.angle_gamma   90.00
#
_symmetry.space_group_name_H-M   'P 1'
#
loop_
_entity.id
_entity.type
_entity.pdbx_description
1 polymer ?
#
loop_
_entity_poly.entity_id
_entity_poly.type
_entity_poly.pdbx_seq_one_letter_code
_entity_poly.pdbx_strand_id
1 'polypeptide(L)'
;MSLFCAARFDTPCRIAVQHDPDALHAHLELPDGLEMGPGDRITVHGAPVVVPFGQSLTIDRTATVEVAGPLRRAWTRLTAHFEMAELYEVSFSPGRLA
;
A
#
# COMPACT_ATOMS: atom_id res chain seq x y z
N MET A 1 -13.19 18.39 -17.25
CA MET A 1 -12.28 17.31 -16.82
C MET A 1 -10.85 17.81 -16.93
N SER A 2 -10.20 18.10 -15.81
CA SER A 2 -8.84 18.63 -15.80
C SER A 2 -7.83 17.49 -15.99
N LEU A 3 -6.96 17.60 -16.99
CA LEU A 3 -5.94 16.60 -17.35
C LEU A 3 -4.83 16.45 -16.28
N PHE A 4 -4.76 17.40 -15.34
CA PHE A 4 -3.68 17.53 -14.37
C PHE A 4 -4.14 17.47 -12.90
N CYS A 5 -5.44 17.56 -12.63
CA CYS A 5 -5.92 17.74 -11.26
C CYS A 5 -6.06 16.39 -10.55
N ALA A 6 -5.24 16.18 -9.53
CA ALA A 6 -5.38 15.08 -8.59
C ALA A 6 -6.48 15.43 -7.58
N ALA A 7 -7.51 14.59 -7.46
CA ALA A 7 -8.48 14.75 -6.39
C ALA A 7 -7.79 14.36 -5.07
N ARG A 8 -7.90 15.23 -4.06
CA ARG A 8 -7.35 14.98 -2.72
C ARG A 8 -8.48 15.07 -1.70
N PHE A 9 -8.68 14.02 -0.92
CA PHE A 9 -9.68 13.98 0.13
C PHE A 9 -9.23 13.10 1.29
N ASP A 10 -9.79 13.37 2.46
CA ASP A 10 -9.55 12.59 3.67
C ASP A 10 -10.67 11.57 3.87
N THR A 11 -10.29 10.37 4.25
CA THR A 11 -11.22 9.26 4.51
C THR A 11 -10.76 8.48 5.74
N PRO A 12 -11.67 7.90 6.55
CA PRO A 12 -11.24 6.96 7.57
C PRO A 12 -10.60 5.73 6.89
N CYS A 13 -9.65 5.08 7.55
CA CYS A 13 -8.99 3.87 7.10
C CYS A 13 -8.73 2.96 8.28
N ARG A 14 -8.78 1.65 8.03
CA ARG A 14 -8.47 0.62 9.02
C ARG A 14 -7.16 -0.04 8.63
N ILE A 15 -6.23 -0.10 9.57
CA ILE A 15 -4.88 -0.62 9.35
C ILE A 15 -4.74 -1.88 10.17
N ALA A 16 -4.47 -3.00 9.50
CA ALA A 16 -4.16 -4.27 10.13
C ALA A 16 -2.68 -4.57 9.93
N VAL A 17 -1.93 -4.63 11.03
CA VAL A 17 -0.50 -4.98 11.02
C VAL A 17 -0.32 -6.27 11.80
N GLN A 18 0.30 -7.25 11.17
CA GLN A 18 0.61 -8.55 11.76
C GLN A 18 2.09 -8.82 11.62
N HIS A 19 2.71 -9.24 12.72
CA HIS A 19 4.11 -9.58 12.79
C HIS A 19 4.29 -10.79 13.71
N ASP A 20 4.18 -11.98 13.15
CA ASP A 20 4.31 -13.25 13.87
C ASP A 20 4.92 -14.34 12.94
N PRO A 21 5.14 -15.57 13.42
CA PRO A 21 5.74 -16.63 12.60
C PRO A 21 4.90 -17.03 11.38
N ASP A 22 3.59 -16.82 11.42
CA ASP A 22 2.66 -17.25 10.37
C ASP A 22 2.50 -16.15 9.30
N ALA A 23 2.59 -14.87 9.68
CA ALA A 23 2.47 -13.76 8.75
C ALA A 23 3.23 -12.48 9.16
N LEU A 24 3.75 -11.78 8.13
CA LEU A 24 4.32 -10.43 8.23
C LEU A 24 3.67 -9.55 7.16
N HIS A 25 2.69 -8.72 7.54
CA HIS A 25 2.02 -7.81 6.61
C HIS A 25 1.47 -6.55 7.29
N ALA A 26 1.26 -5.51 6.48
CA ALA A 26 0.58 -4.29 6.85
C ALA A 26 -0.50 -4.01 5.79
N HIS A 27 -1.72 -4.46 6.06
CA HIS A 27 -2.87 -4.26 5.17
C HIS A 27 -3.63 -3.00 5.56
N LEU A 28 -4.11 -2.26 4.57
CA LEU A 28 -4.93 -1.07 4.76
C LEU A 28 -6.25 -1.23 4.03
N GLU A 29 -7.33 -1.08 4.79
CA GLU A 29 -8.71 -1.15 4.30
C GLU A 29 -9.29 0.26 4.26
N LEU A 30 -9.82 0.63 3.09
CA LEU A 30 -10.57 1.87 2.92
C LEU A 30 -12.08 1.56 2.92
N PRO A 31 -12.90 2.44 3.51
CA PRO A 31 -14.35 2.33 3.49
C PRO A 31 -14.88 2.48 2.05
N ASP A 32 -16.10 1.98 1.85
CA ASP A 32 -16.91 2.18 0.64
C ASP A 32 -16.32 1.63 -0.67
N GLY A 33 -15.41 0.66 -0.58
CA GLY A 33 -14.88 -0.04 -1.76
C GLY A 33 -14.11 0.89 -2.71
N LEU A 34 -13.43 1.90 -2.15
CA LEU A 34 -12.63 2.83 -2.93
C LEU A 34 -11.56 2.06 -3.73
N GLU A 35 -11.76 1.96 -5.04
CA GLU A 35 -10.81 1.31 -5.93
C GLU A 35 -9.60 2.21 -6.18
N MET A 36 -8.46 1.79 -5.65
CA MET A 36 -7.16 2.39 -5.93
C MET A 36 -6.65 1.92 -7.29
N GLY A 37 -5.99 2.81 -8.02
CA GLY A 37 -5.29 2.44 -9.24
C GLY A 37 -3.92 3.09 -9.41
N PRO A 38 -3.30 2.89 -10.59
CA PRO A 38 -1.90 3.22 -10.78
C PRO A 38 -1.62 4.71 -10.58
N GLY A 39 -0.66 5.01 -9.71
CA GLY A 39 -0.21 6.36 -9.41
C GLY A 39 -1.01 7.08 -8.32
N ASP A 40 -2.10 6.48 -7.85
CA ASP A 40 -2.85 6.96 -6.68
C ASP A 40 -2.00 6.76 -5.41
N ARG A 41 -2.12 7.67 -4.44
CA ARG A 41 -1.31 7.66 -3.21
C ARG A 41 -2.20 7.76 -1.98
N ILE A 42 -1.85 6.99 -0.96
CA ILE A 42 -2.49 7.04 0.35
C ILE A 42 -1.46 7.50 1.38
N THR A 43 -1.80 8.51 2.16
CA THR A 43 -0.99 8.97 3.30
C THR A 43 -1.78 8.76 4.58
N VAL A 44 -1.34 7.83 5.41
CA VAL A 44 -1.93 7.57 6.72
C VAL A 44 -1.42 8.58 7.73
N HIS A 45 -2.33 9.20 8.47
CA HIS A 45 -1.98 10.17 9.51
C HIS A 45 -1.75 9.53 10.88
N GLY A 46 -1.02 10.23 11.74
CA GLY A 46 -0.80 9.86 13.14
C GLY A 46 0.58 9.27 13.43
N ALA A 47 0.75 8.72 14.63
CA ALA A 47 2.04 8.19 15.09
C ALA A 47 2.47 6.93 14.31
N PRO A 48 3.78 6.68 14.14
CA PRO A 48 4.28 5.46 13.52
C PRO A 48 3.69 4.20 14.17
N VAL A 49 3.28 3.22 13.35
CA VAL A 49 2.79 1.92 13.84
C VAL A 49 3.96 0.96 13.89
N VAL A 50 4.32 0.50 15.08
CA VAL A 50 5.37 -0.49 15.30
C VAL A 50 4.78 -1.64 16.08
N VAL A 51 4.83 -2.84 15.52
CA VAL A 51 4.31 -4.06 16.15
C VAL A 51 5.50 -5.00 16.43
N PRO A 52 5.74 -5.38 17.69
CA PRO A 52 6.80 -6.34 18.04
C PRO A 52 6.45 -7.74 17.52
N PHE A 53 7.46 -8.59 17.38
CA PHE A 53 7.28 -9.97 16.92
C PHE A 53 6.36 -10.77 17.86
N GLY A 54 5.44 -11.54 17.28
CA GLY A 54 4.42 -12.31 17.98
C GLY A 54 3.13 -11.53 18.28
N GLN A 55 2.92 -10.36 17.67
CA GLN A 55 1.72 -9.54 17.89
C GLN A 55 1.02 -9.15 16.59
N SER A 56 -0.29 -8.91 16.71
CA SER A 56 -1.12 -8.31 15.68
C SER A 56 -1.91 -7.14 16.26
N LEU A 57 -2.11 -6.11 15.45
CA LEU A 57 -2.80 -4.89 15.86
C LEU A 57 -3.68 -4.39 14.73
N THR A 58 -4.86 -3.91 15.10
CA THR A 58 -5.78 -3.24 14.18
C THR A 58 -6.12 -1.86 14.70
N ILE A 59 -5.96 -0.82 13.88
CA ILE A 59 -6.17 0.57 14.28
C ILE A 59 -6.99 1.29 13.21
N ASP A 60 -8.00 2.04 13.65
CA ASP A 60 -8.74 2.97 12.80
C ASP A 60 -8.09 4.36 12.84
N ARG A 61 -7.85 4.93 11.67
CA ARG A 61 -7.19 6.22 11.48
C ARG A 61 -7.82 7.01 10.35
N THR A 62 -7.34 8.23 10.14
CA THR A 62 -7.64 9.02 8.94
C THR A 62 -6.49 8.93 7.97
N ALA A 63 -6.78 8.75 6.69
CA ALA A 63 -5.81 8.85 5.62
C ALA A 63 -6.24 9.88 4.58
N THR A 64 -5.27 10.61 4.04
CA THR A 64 -5.48 11.41 2.82
C THR A 64 -5.24 10.53 1.61
N VAL A 65 -6.21 10.47 0.72
CA VAL A 65 -6.09 9.86 -0.60
C VAL A 65 -5.82 10.95 -1.63
N GLU A 66 -4.80 10.74 -2.46
CA GLU A 66 -4.46 11.55 -3.62
C GLU A 66 -4.66 10.70 -4.87
N VAL A 67 -5.73 10.96 -5.63
CA VAL A 67 -6.05 10.23 -6.87
C VAL A 67 -5.27 10.83 -8.02
N ALA A 68 -4.57 10.01 -8.81
CA ALA A 68 -3.81 10.46 -9.97
C ALA A 68 -4.74 10.87 -11.12
N GLY A 69 -4.43 12.02 -11.72
CA GLY A 69 -5.04 12.44 -12.98
C GLY A 69 -4.69 11.49 -14.15
N PRO A 70 -5.43 11.57 -15.26
CA PRO A 70 -5.31 10.63 -16.37
C PRO A 70 -3.92 10.60 -17.01
N LEU A 71 -3.24 11.76 -17.12
CA LEU A 71 -1.89 11.83 -17.68
C LEU A 71 -0.87 11.12 -16.77
N ARG A 72 -0.95 11.34 -15.45
CA ARG A 72 -0.06 10.70 -14.47
C ARG A 72 -0.29 9.19 -14.44
N ARG A 73 -1.54 8.74 -14.49
CA ARG A 73 -1.90 7.32 -14.55
C ARG A 73 -1.37 6.63 -15.81
N ALA A 74 -1.47 7.29 -16.97
CA ALA A 74 -0.90 6.79 -18.22
C ALA A 74 0.63 6.70 -18.15
N TRP A 75 1.28 7.72 -17.58
CA TRP A 75 2.72 7.73 -17.36
C TRP A 75 3.17 6.60 -16.43
N THR A 76 2.53 6.45 -15.27
CA THR A 76 2.82 5.35 -14.32
C THR A 76 2.67 3.98 -14.97
N ARG A 77 1.67 3.76 -15.83
CA ARG A 77 1.52 2.51 -16.57
C ARG A 77 2.67 2.27 -17.54
N LEU A 78 3.13 3.31 -18.24
CA LEU A 78 4.25 3.21 -19.18
C LEU A 78 5.56 2.90 -18.44
N THR A 79 5.85 3.62 -17.35
CA THR A 79 7.09 3.41 -16.60
C THR A 79 7.13 2.08 -15.86
N ALA A 80 6.01 1.63 -15.28
CA ALA A 80 5.94 0.33 -14.61
C ALA A 80 6.28 -0.84 -15.55
N HIS A 81 5.96 -0.72 -16.85
CA HIS A 81 6.32 -1.72 -17.84
C HIS A 81 7.84 -1.83 -18.06
N PHE A 82 8.59 -0.75 -17.85
CA PHE A 82 10.06 -0.77 -17.90
C PHE A 82 10.68 -1.29 -16.60
N GLU A 83 10.07 -1.03 -15.44
CA GLU A 83 10.56 -1.52 -14.13
C GLU A 83 10.39 -3.05 -13.95
N MET A 84 9.40 -3.67 -14.59
CA MET A 84 9.23 -5.14 -14.58
C MET A 84 10.44 -5.92 -15.12
N ALA A 85 11.37 -5.27 -15.81
CA ALA A 85 12.60 -5.90 -16.27
C ALA A 85 13.59 -6.23 -15.12
N GLU A 86 13.32 -5.79 -13.88
CA GLU A 86 14.28 -5.88 -12.76
C GLU A 86 13.83 -6.77 -11.57
N LEU A 87 12.65 -7.40 -11.63
CA LEU A 87 12.09 -8.19 -10.51
C LEU A 87 12.74 -9.59 -10.41
N TYR A 88 13.91 -9.66 -9.75
CA TYR A 88 14.61 -10.90 -9.42
C TYR A 88 14.59 -11.14 -7.90
N GLU A 89 13.49 -11.66 -7.36
CA GLU A 89 13.44 -12.10 -5.96
C GLU A 89 13.95 -13.54 -5.83
N VAL A 90 15.12 -13.71 -5.21
CA VAL A 90 15.60 -15.01 -4.71
C VAL A 90 14.93 -15.29 -3.37
N SER A 91 13.90 -16.14 -3.38
CA SER A 91 13.34 -16.70 -2.16
C SER A 91 14.34 -17.68 -1.53
N PHE A 92 14.84 -17.37 -0.34
CA PHE A 92 15.60 -18.33 0.46
C PHE A 92 14.62 -19.30 1.14
N SER A 93 14.63 -20.56 0.71
CA SER A 93 14.02 -21.66 1.48
C SER A 93 15.09 -22.31 2.37
N PRO A 94 15.10 -22.08 3.70
CA PRO A 94 15.89 -22.91 4.61
C PRO A 94 15.13 -24.22 4.86
N GLY A 95 15.21 -25.15 3.91
CA GLY A 95 14.53 -26.43 3.97
C GLY A 95 15.50 -27.61 4.05
N ARG A 96 16.17 -27.78 5.21
CA ARG A 96 16.45 -29.06 5.91
C ARG A 96 17.60 -28.90 6.92
N LEU A 97 17.28 -29.02 8.21
CA LEU A 97 18.22 -29.55 9.20
C LEU A 97 18.10 -31.07 9.11
N ALA A 98 19.15 -31.73 8.62
CA ALA A 98 19.36 -33.17 8.73
C ALA A 98 20.71 -33.41 9.40
#